data_AF-A0A5N9I0C5-F1
#
_entry.id   AF-A0A5N9I0C5-F1
#
_cell.length_a   1.000
_cell.length_b   1.000
_cell.length_c   1.000
_cell.angle_alpha   90.00
_cell.angle_beta   90.00
_cell.angle_gamma   90.00
#
_symmetry.space_group_name_H-M   'P 1'
#
loop_
_entity.id
_entity.type
_entity.pdbx_description
1 polymer ?
#
loop_
_entity_poly.entity_id
_entity_poly.type
_entity_poly.pdbx_seq_one_letter_code
_entity_poly.pdbx_strand_id
1 'polypeptide(L)' 'MRLAVGGDHAGFSMKGPVIEYLQSKGHEVIDYGTYSEDPVDFPDIT' A
#
# COMPACT_ATOMS: atom_id res chain seq x y z
N MET A 1 -15.43 -5.20 -0.16
CA MET A 1 -14.91 -4.91 -1.52
C MET A 1 -13.45 -5.37 -1.56
N ARG A 2 -12.94 -5.71 -2.74
CA ARG A 2 -11.51 -6.01 -2.95
C ARG A 2 -10.80 -4.74 -3.42
N LEU A 3 -9.74 -4.34 -2.73
CA LEU A 3 -8.99 -3.12 -2.97
C LEU A 3 -7.51 -3.45 -3.20
N ALA A 4 -6.92 -2.89 -4.24
CA ALA A 4 -5.48 -2.90 -4.47
C ALA A 4 -4.89 -1.63 -3.86
N VAL A 5 -3.81 -1.77 -3.09
CA VAL A 5 -3.07 -0.65 -2.50
C VAL A 5 -1.60 -0.78 -2.90
N GLY A 6 -1.04 0.30 -3.42
CA GLY A 6 0.37 0.41 -3.77
C GLY A 6 0.84 1.85 -3.68
N GLY A 7 2.14 2.04 -3.47
CA GLY A 7 2.79 3.34 -3.42
C GLY A 7 4.30 3.22 -3.51
N ASP A 8 4.98 4.31 -3.85
CA ASP A 8 6.45 4.35 -3.82
C ASP A 8 6.98 4.54 -2.40
N HIS A 9 8.30 4.65 -2.29
CA HIS A 9 9.01 4.89 -1.03
C HIS A 9 8.52 6.13 -0.27
N ALA A 10 8.10 7.19 -0.97
CA ALA A 10 7.59 8.40 -0.33
C ALA A 10 6.26 8.15 0.40
N GLY A 11 5.44 7.21 -0.09
CA GLY A 11 4.17 6.81 0.51
C GLY A 11 4.26 5.69 1.56
N PHE A 12 5.43 5.05 1.73
CA PHE A 12 5.58 3.81 2.51
C PHE A 12 5.07 3.93 3.96
N SER A 13 5.46 5.00 4.67
CA SER A 13 5.09 5.21 6.08
C SER A 13 3.58 5.34 6.31
N MET A 14 2.83 5.80 5.31
CA MET A 14 1.37 5.97 5.39
C MET A 14 0.60 4.73 4.89
N LYS A 15 1.23 3.90 4.05
CA LYS A 15 0.57 2.74 3.44
C LYS A 15 0.05 1.74 4.48
N GLY A 16 0.85 1.43 5.50
CA GLY A 16 0.44 0.53 6.59
C GLY A 16 -0.84 1.00 7.31
N PRO A 17 -0.87 2.21 7.89
CA PRO A 17 -2.07 2.77 8.52
C PRO A 17 -3.31 2.80 7.60
N VAL A 18 -3.13 3.08 6.31
CA VAL A 18 -4.23 3.06 5.33
C VAL A 18 -4.77 1.63 5.13
N ILE A 19 -3.89 0.64 4.98
CA ILE A 19 -4.28 -0.77 4.85
C ILE A 19 -5.05 -1.23 6.08
N GLU A 20 -4.54 -0.95 7.28
CA GLU A 20 -5.20 -1.29 8.55
C GLU A 20 -6.59 -0.66 8.65
N TYR A 21 -6.71 0.62 8.29
CA TYR A 21 -7.99 1.32 8.28
C TYR A 21 -8.97 0.65 7.31
N LEU A 22 -8.56 0.36 6.07
CA LEU A 22 -9.42 -0.28 5.07
C LEU A 22 -9.86 -1.68 5.49
N GLN A 23 -8.95 -2.47 6.06
CA GLN A 23 -9.26 -3.79 6.61
C GLN A 23 -10.25 -3.69 7.77
N SER A 24 -10.10 -2.69 8.66
CA SER A 24 -11.04 -2.44 9.77
C SER A 24 -12.47 -2.12 9.30
N LYS A 25 -12.63 -1.65 8.05
CA LYS A 25 -13.92 -1.38 7.40
C LYS A 25 -14.52 -2.61 6.69
N GLY A 26 -13.89 -3.78 6.82
CA GLY A 26 -14.36 -5.03 6.21
C GLY A 26 -14.00 -5.13 4.72
N HIS A 27 -12.96 -4.42 4.27
CA HIS A 27 -12.42 -4.59 2.92
C HIS A 27 -11.33 -5.65 2.90
N GLU A 28 -11.29 -6.42 1.81
CA GLU A 28 -10.15 -7.28 1.49
C GLU A 28 -9.12 -6.41 0.75
N VAL A 29 -7.90 -6.35 1.27
CA VAL A 29 -6.84 -5.49 0.74
C VAL A 29 -5.69 -6.35 0.24
N ILE A 30 -5.27 -6.10 -1.00
CA ILE A 30 -4.05 -6.67 -1.59
C ILE A 30 -3.02 -5.54 -1.65
N ASP A 31 -1.91 -5.73 -0.94
CA ASP A 31 -0.76 -4.82 -0.95
C ASP A 31 0.18 -5.22 -2.09
N TYR A 32 0.47 -4.30 -3.00
CA TYR A 32 1.36 -4.49 -4.13
C TYR A 32 2.75 -3.87 -3.90
N GLY A 33 2.98 -3.26 -2.74
CA GLY A 33 4.24 -2.64 -2.37
C GLY A 33 4.23 -1.11 -2.49
N THR A 34 5.36 -0.45 -2.35
CA THR A 34 6.67 -0.99 -1.95
C THR A 34 6.65 -1.58 -0.53
N TYR A 35 7.63 -2.40 -0.18
CA TYR A 35 7.73 -3.08 1.11
C TYR A 35 8.88 -2.55 1.98
N SER A 36 9.52 -1.46 1.56
CA SER A 36 10.54 -0.75 2.34
C SER A 36 10.53 0.75 2.03
N GLU A 37 11.31 1.51 2.80
CA GLU A 37 11.59 2.93 2.54
C GLU A 37 12.67 3.13 1.46
N ASP A 38 13.18 2.04 0.87
CA ASP A 38 14.21 2.14 -0.16
C ASP A 38 13.63 2.82 -1.41
N PRO A 39 14.36 3.78 -2.02
CA PRO A 39 13.89 4.48 -3.20
C PRO A 39 13.52 3.53 -4.36
N VAL A 40 12.31 3.70 -4.86
CA VAL A 40 11.75 3.02 -6.04
C VAL A 40 10.89 3.99 -6.84
N ASP A 41 10.71 3.69 -8.12
CA ASP A 41 9.85 4.46 -9.00
C ASP A 41 8.40 3.97 -8.90
N PHE A 42 7.45 4.90 -8.76
CA PHE A 42 6.03 4.58 -8.63
C PHE A 42 5.46 3.66 -9.73
N PRO A 43 5.84 3.79 -11.01
CA PRO A 43 5.38 2.89 -12.08
C PRO A 43 5.77 1.41 -11.93
N ASP A 44 6.74 1.07 -11.08
CA ASP A 44 7.17 -0.33 -10.86
C ASP A 44 6.23 -1.10 -9.93
N ILE A 45 5.28 -0.42 -9.27
CA ILE A 45 4.32 -1.02 -8.34
C ILE A 45 3.06 -1.45 -9.12
N THR A 46 2.88 -2.77 -9.32
CA THR A 46 1.81 -3.37 -10.14
C THR A 46 1.05 -4.48 -9.46
#